data_AF-A0A959Y1S1-F1
#
_entry.id   AF-A0A959Y1S1-F1
#
_cell.length_a   1.000
_cell.length_b   1.000
_cell.length_c   1.000
_cell.angle_alpha   90.00
_cell.angle_beta   90.00
_cell.angle_gamma   90.00
#
_symmetry.space_group_name_H-M   'P 1'
#
loop_
_entity.id
_entity.type
_entity.pdbx_description
1 polymer ?
#
loop_
_entity_poly.entity_id
_entity_poly.type
_entity_poly.pdbx_seq_one_letter_code
_entity_poly.pdbx_strand_id
1 'polypeptide(L)' 'MKRPQVLVFIDWYLPGFRAGGPVRSLANLVDHLRDRVDLHIVTTDTDYTQERPYPDVQPDQWTALPGGERVWYASRKGVN' A
#
# COMPACT_ATOMS: atom_id res chain seq x y z
N MET A 1 2.14 -9.64 -24.08
CA MET A 1 3.17 -8.69 -23.64
C MET A 1 3.27 -8.74 -22.12
N LYS A 2 4.47 -8.60 -21.54
CA LYS A 2 4.66 -8.61 -20.08
C LYS A 2 4.16 -7.28 -19.49
N ARG A 3 3.38 -7.31 -18.41
CA ARG A 3 2.97 -6.09 -17.68
C ARG A 3 4.21 -5.45 -17.04
N PRO A 4 4.43 -4.12 -17.18
CA PRO A 4 5.47 -3.44 -16.43
C PRO A 4 5.24 -3.59 -14.93
N GLN A 5 6.32 -3.75 -14.18
CA GLN A 5 6.30 -3.80 -12.73
C GLN A 5 6.69 -2.43 -12.19
N VAL A 6 5.86 -1.89 -11.30
CA VAL A 6 6.07 -0.56 -10.71
C VAL A 6 6.03 -0.70 -9.20
N LEU A 7 7.08 -0.20 -8.55
CA LEU A 7 7.19 -0.10 -7.10
C LEU A 7 6.87 1.33 -6.66
N VAL A 8 5.91 1.48 -5.75
CA VAL A 8 5.47 2.76 -5.20
C VAL A 8 5.82 2.82 -3.72
N PHE A 9 6.38 3.95 -3.28
CA PHE A 9 6.60 4.25 -1.87
C PHE A 9 5.63 5.36 -1.45
N ILE A 10 4.87 5.12 -0.39
CA ILE A 10 3.89 6.08 0.14
C ILE A 10 3.72 5.90 1.64
N ASP A 11 3.58 6.97 2.41
CA ASP A 11 3.49 6.89 3.86
C ASP A 11 2.26 6.09 4.33
N TRP A 12 1.13 6.27 3.64
CA TRP A 12 -0.14 5.61 3.98
C TRP A 12 -0.82 5.07 2.72
N TYR A 13 -1.34 3.86 2.85
CA TYR A 13 -2.20 3.22 1.86
C TYR A 13 -3.33 2.47 2.57
N LEU A 14 -4.18 1.78 1.82
CA LEU A 14 -5.24 0.93 2.36
C LEU A 14 -4.66 -0.06 3.39
N PRO A 15 -5.35 -0.38 4.50
CA PRO A 15 -6.70 0.06 4.86
C PRO A 15 -6.76 1.48 5.48
N GLY A 16 -5.64 2.21 5.54
CA GLY A 16 -5.60 3.59 6.00
C GLY A 16 -6.52 4.50 5.20
N PHE A 17 -7.06 5.51 5.85
CA PHE A 17 -8.01 6.45 5.24
C PHE A 17 -7.83 7.88 5.75
N ARG A 18 -7.07 8.08 6.82
CA ARG A 18 -6.94 9.38 7.50
C ARG A 18 -6.07 10.38 6.74
N ALA A 19 -5.19 9.91 5.86
CA ALA A 19 -4.33 10.75 5.03
C ALA A 19 -5.07 11.43 3.85
N GLY A 20 -6.30 11.03 3.55
CA GLY A 20 -7.14 11.65 2.53
C GLY A 20 -6.65 11.43 1.09
N GLY A 21 -6.30 12.53 0.41
CA GLY A 21 -6.05 12.58 -1.03
C GLY A 21 -5.03 11.58 -1.58
N PRO A 22 -3.83 11.44 -0.98
CA PRO A 22 -2.80 10.52 -1.47
C PRO A 22 -3.27 9.06 -1.52
N VAL A 23 -3.91 8.58 -0.44
CA VAL A 23 -4.43 7.20 -0.38
C VAL A 23 -5.48 6.97 -1.46
N ARG A 24 -6.45 7.89 -1.57
CA ARG A 24 -7.55 7.75 -2.53
C ARG A 24 -7.07 7.80 -3.98
N SER A 25 -6.13 8.69 -4.29
CA SER A 25 -5.55 8.79 -5.63
C SER A 25 -4.79 7.52 -6.02
N LEU A 26 -4.00 6.94 -5.11
CA LEU A 26 -3.28 5.69 -5.38
C LEU A 26 -4.23 4.50 -5.52
N ALA A 27 -5.28 4.41 -4.68
CA ALA A 27 -6.29 3.36 -4.81
C ALA A 27 -7.04 3.42 -6.16
N ASN A 28 -7.40 4.62 -6.60
CA ASN A 28 -8.01 4.80 -7.93
C ASN A 28 -7.04 4.44 -9.06
N LEU A 29 -5.76 4.76 -8.92
CA LEU A 29 -4.73 4.42 -9.90
C LEU A 29 -4.54 2.89 -10.01
N VAL A 30 -4.55 2.18 -8.87
CA VAL A 30 -4.53 0.71 -8.83
C VAL A 30 -5.75 0.16 -9.58
N ASP A 31 -6.96 0.60 -9.23
CA ASP A 31 -8.18 0.12 -9.87
C ASP A 31 -8.18 0.34 -11.40
N HIS A 32 -7.69 1.50 -11.85
CA HIS A 32 -7.64 1.85 -13.26
C HIS A 32 -6.55 1.07 -14.05
N LEU A 33 -5.45 0.69 -13.39
CA LEU A 33 -4.27 0.13 -14.06
C LEU A 33 -4.02 -1.36 -13.78
N ARG A 34 -4.75 -2.01 -12.88
CA ARG A 34 -4.52 -3.42 -12.47
C ARG A 34 -4.40 -4.43 -13.61
N ASP A 35 -5.07 -4.18 -14.73
CA ASP A 35 -5.05 -5.06 -15.91
C ASP A 35 -3.85 -4.82 -16.83
N ARG A 36 -3.12 -3.73 -16.61
CA ARG A 36 -2.03 -3.24 -17.47
C ARG A 36 -0.70 -3.16 -16.74
N VAL A 37 -0.68 -2.96 -15.43
CA VAL A 37 0.51 -2.74 -14.60
C VAL A 37 0.47 -3.67 -13.39
N ASP A 38 1.62 -4.23 -13.05
CA ASP A 38 1.81 -5.03 -11.82
C ASP A 38 2.34 -4.11 -10.71
N LEU A 39 1.44 -3.65 -9.84
CA LEU A 39 1.70 -2.64 -8.82
C LEU A 39 2.14 -3.26 -7.50
N HIS A 40 3.32 -2.85 -7.05
CA HIS A 40 3.86 -3.16 -5.73
C HIS A 40 3.93 -1.87 -4.92
N ILE A 41 3.43 -1.88 -3.69
CA ILE A 41 3.34 -0.70 -2.83
C ILE A 41 4.06 -0.99 -1.52
N VAL A 42 4.95 -0.10 -1.10
CA VAL A 42 5.53 -0.10 0.24
C VAL A 42 4.93 1.07 1.00
N THR A 43 4.38 0.77 2.17
CA THR A 43 3.73 1.77 3.03
C THR A 43 4.00 1.50 4.51
N THR A 44 3.67 2.43 5.40
CA THR A 44 3.80 2.19 6.84
C THR A 44 2.67 1.30 7.36
N ASP A 45 2.92 0.57 8.44
CA ASP A 45 1.92 -0.29 9.09
C ASP A 45 0.90 0.47 9.95
N THR A 46 0.97 1.80 9.98
CA THR A 46 0.08 2.69 10.75
C THR A 46 -0.69 3.65 9.84
N ASP A 47 -1.85 4.13 10.28
CA ASP A 47 -2.57 5.22 9.57
C ASP A 47 -2.03 6.59 9.97
N TYR A 48 -2.43 7.64 9.24
CA TYR A 48 -2.05 9.02 9.51
C TYR A 48 -2.34 9.39 10.97
N THR A 49 -1.29 9.89 11.63
CA THR A 49 -1.24 10.26 13.06
C THR A 49 -1.58 9.15 14.06
N GLN A 50 -1.64 7.90 13.62
CA GLN A 50 -1.87 6.77 14.51
C GLN A 50 -0.55 6.16 14.98
N GLU A 51 -0.55 5.66 16.22
CA GLU A 51 0.59 4.94 16.79
C GLU A 51 0.46 3.43 16.72
N ARG A 52 -0.78 2.95 16.62
CA ARG A 52 -1.07 1.53 16.59
C ARG A 52 -1.04 1.04 15.14
N PRO A 53 -0.35 -0.07 14.87
CA PRO A 53 -0.45 -0.74 13.59
C PRO A 53 -1.87 -1.17 13.26
N TYR A 54 -2.16 -1.37 11.98
CA TYR A 54 -3.43 -1.96 11.55
C TYR A 54 -3.59 -3.37 12.16
N PRO A 55 -4.71 -3.66 12.84
CA PRO A 55 -4.87 -4.92 13.58
C PRO A 55 -4.88 -6.16 12.69
N ASP A 56 -5.39 -6.01 11.47
CA ASP A 56 -5.59 -7.12 10.52
C ASP A 56 -4.50 -7.19 9.44
N VAL A 57 -3.41 -6.44 9.61
CA VAL A 57 -2.27 -6.43 8.69
C VAL A 57 -1.08 -7.10 9.35
N GLN A 58 -0.48 -8.07 8.65
CA GLN A 58 0.82 -8.61 9.01
C GLN A 58 1.91 -7.74 8.37
N PRO A 59 2.71 -7.00 9.15
CA PRO A 59 3.77 -6.17 8.60
C PRO A 59 4.96 -7.00 8.13
N ASP A 60 5.87 -6.35 7.40
CA ASP A 60 7.14 -6.88 6.93
C ASP A 60 7.03 -8.14 6.03
N GLN A 61 5.93 -8.21 5.27
CA GLN A 61 5.70 -9.20 4.24
C GLN A 61 4.82 -8.65 3.12
N TRP A 62 4.95 -9.23 1.92
CA TRP A 62 4.07 -8.91 0.80
C TRP A 62 2.68 -9.52 1.00
N THR A 63 1.66 -8.68 0.99
CA THR A 63 0.26 -9.07 1.07
C THR A 63 -0.44 -8.69 -0.24
N ALA A 64 -1.16 -9.65 -0.86
CA ALA A 64 -1.98 -9.35 -2.02
C ALA A 64 -3.33 -8.78 -1.57
N LEU A 65 -3.72 -7.64 -2.12
CA LEU A 65 -5.01 -7.00 -1.84
C LEU A 65 -6.03 -7.26 -2.96
N PRO A 66 -7.33 -7.02 -2.72
CA PRO A 66 -8.40 -7.32 -3.69
C PRO A 66 -8.29 -6.60 -5.04
N GLY A 67 -7.58 -5.46 -5.10
CA GLY A 67 -7.35 -4.72 -6.34
C GLY A 67 -6.28 -5.36 -7.26
N GLY A 68 -5.59 -6.40 -6.79
CA GLY A 68 -4.53 -7.11 -7.51
C GLY A 68 -3.12 -6.58 -7.23
N GLU A 69 -2.99 -5.50 -6.48
CA GLU A 69 -1.74 -4.94 -5.98
C GLU A 69 -1.14 -5.80 -4.86
N ARG A 70 0.19 -5.73 -4.73
CA ARG A 70 0.91 -6.32 -3.60
C ARG A 70 1.42 -5.21 -2.70
N VAL A 71 1.12 -5.29 -1.41
CA VAL A 71 1.45 -4.26 -0.44
C VAL A 71 2.37 -4.83 0.63
N TRP A 72 3.47 -4.12 0.89
CA TRP A 72 4.36 -4.34 2.02
C TRP A 72 4.11 -3.24 3.04
N TYR A 73 3.64 -3.62 4.22
CA TYR A 73 3.47 -2.71 5.34
C TYR A 73 4.73 -2.76 6.21
N ALA A 74 5.57 -1.75 6.11
CA ALA A 74 6.81 -1.66 6.88
C ALA A 74 6.48 -1.36 8.34
N SER A 75 6.89 -2.25 9.25
CA SER A 75 6.77 -1.97 10.68
C SER A 75 7.71 -0.83 11.08
N ARG A 76 7.40 -0.14 12.18
CA ARG A 76 8.29 0.91 12.74
C ARG A 76 9.73 0.44 13.02
N LYS A 77 9.98 -0.87 13.13
CA LYS A 77 11.36 -1.41 13.29
C LYS A 77 12.15 -1.38 11.98
N GLY A 78 11.47 -1.37 10.83
CA GLY A 78 12.05 -1.32 9.49
C GLY A 78 12.10 0.09 8.88
N VAL A 79 11.63 1.11 9.60
CA VAL A 79 11.63 2.52 9.16
C VAL A 79 12.65 3.28 10.02
N ASN A 80 13.60 3.99 9.40
CA ASN A 80 14.64 4.79 10.07
C ASN A 80 14.06 5.99 10.84
#